data_AF-A0A960RMW1-F1
#
_entry.id   AF-A0A960RMW1-F1
#
_cell.length_a   1.000
_cell.length_b   1.000
_cell.length_c   1.000
_cell.angle_alpha   90.00
_cell.angle_beta   90.00
_cell.angle_gamma   90.00
#
_symmetry.space_group_name_H-M   'P 1'
#
loop_
_entity.id
_entity.type
_entity.pdbx_description
1 polymer ?
#
loop_
_entity_poly.entity_id
_entity_poly.type
_entity_poly.pdbx_seq_one_letter_code
_entity_poly.pdbx_strand_id
1 'polypeptide(L)' 'MKKLDGLAILFLVLGGIVWGLVGLYRLNLVEYVFDREWLVRIIYVLFGFAFIYHTISWRASSKKKKAKR' A
#
# COMPACT_ATOMS: atom_id res chain seq x y z
N MET A 1 -17.58 -7.94 15.21
CA MET A 1 -16.37 -7.07 15.27
C MET A 1 -15.04 -7.80 15.02
N LYS A 2 -14.81 -9.06 15.44
CA LYS A 2 -13.46 -9.69 15.36
C LYS A 2 -13.03 -10.31 14.01
N LYS A 3 -13.97 -10.69 13.12
CA LYS A 3 -13.63 -11.37 11.85
C LYS A 3 -13.08 -10.41 10.78
N LEU A 4 -13.54 -9.16 10.78
CA LEU A 4 -13.07 -8.13 9.86
C LEU A 4 -11.65 -7.66 10.21
N ASP A 5 -11.31 -7.61 11.50
CA ASP A 5 -9.94 -7.30 11.93
C ASP A 5 -8.91 -8.34 11.46
N GLY A 6 -9.26 -9.63 11.49
CA GLY A 6 -8.38 -10.69 10.99
C GLY A 6 -8.12 -10.57 9.49
N LEU A 7 -9.16 -10.27 8.72
CA LEU A 7 -9.04 -10.06 7.27
C LEU A 7 -8.26 -8.78 6.95
N ALA A 8 -8.47 -7.71 7.73
CA ALA A 8 -7.74 -6.45 7.59
C ALA A 8 -6.23 -6.63 7.88
N ILE A 9 -5.88 -7.37 8.92
CA ILE A 9 -4.47 -7.69 9.25
C ILE A 9 -3.85 -8.55 8.15
N LEU A 10 -4.59 -9.54 7.61
CA LEU A 10 -4.11 -10.37 6.52
C LEU A 10 -3.82 -9.52 5.26
N PHE A 11 -4.73 -8.62 4.89
CA PHE A 11 -4.51 -7.70 3.77
C PHE A 11 -3.34 -6.73 4.01
N LEU A 12 -3.14 -6.28 5.25
CA LEU A 12 -2.02 -5.42 5.63
C LEU A 12 -0.68 -6.17 5.48
N VAL A 13 -0.61 -7.42 5.94
CA VAL A 13 0.57 -8.27 5.82
C VAL A 13 0.85 -8.60 4.35
N LEU A 14 -0.16 -8.99 3.57
CA LEU A 14 -0.03 -9.26 2.14
C LEU A 14 0.44 -8.02 1.37
N GLY A 15 -0.12 -6.84 1.67
CA GLY A 15 0.33 -5.57 1.09
C GLY A 15 1.78 -5.25 1.45
N GLY A 16 2.16 -5.43 2.72
CA GLY A 16 3.54 -5.23 3.18
C GLY A 16 4.55 -6.18 2.53
N ILE A 17 4.18 -7.44 2.31
CA ILE A 17 5.02 -8.43 1.62
C ILE A 17 5.20 -8.05 0.14
N VAL A 18 4.13 -7.68 -0.57
CA VAL A 18 4.21 -7.26 -1.98
C VAL A 18 5.11 -6.03 -2.14
N TRP A 19 4.93 -5.01 -1.30
CA TRP A 19 5.79 -3.82 -1.31
C TRP A 19 7.22 -4.13 -0.85
N GLY A 20 7.39 -5.02 0.13
CA GLY A 20 8.69 -5.47 0.61
C GLY A 20 9.48 -6.23 -0.46
N LEU A 21 8.82 -7.06 -1.27
CA LEU A 21 9.43 -7.75 -2.41
C LEU A 21 9.83 -6.79 -3.52
N VAL A 22 8.99 -5.80 -3.83
CA VAL A 22 9.31 -4.73 -4.79
C VAL A 22 10.51 -3.92 -4.32
N GLY A 23 10.62 -3.62 -3.01
CA GLY A 23 11.73 -2.85 -2.45
C GLY A 23 13.05 -3.63 -2.31
N LEU A 24 12.99 -4.88 -1.84
CA LEU A 24 14.18 -5.70 -1.56
C LEU A 24 14.75 -6.36 -2.81
N TYR A 25 13.88 -6.88 -3.68
CA TYR A 25 14.28 -7.71 -4.82
C TYR A 25 13.93 -7.09 -6.17
N ARG A 26 13.31 -5.90 -6.20
CA ARG A 26 12.72 -5.32 -7.43
C ARG A 26 11.76 -6.28 -8.14
N LEU A 27 11.19 -7.23 -7.40
CA LEU A 27 10.24 -8.20 -7.92
C LEU A 27 8.89 -7.51 -8.11
N ASN A 28 8.64 -7.07 -9.35
CA ASN A 28 7.39 -6.45 -9.74
C ASN A 28 6.33 -7.53 -9.97
N LEU A 29 5.64 -7.96 -8.90
CA LEU A 29 4.51 -8.90 -9.04
C LEU A 29 3.44 -8.38 -10.02
N VAL A 30 3.26 -7.06 -10.10
CA VAL A 30 2.35 -6.42 -11.06
C VAL A 30 2.77 -6.71 -12.50
N GLU A 31 4.08 -6.65 -12.79
CA GLU A 31 4.63 -6.95 -14.11
C GLU A 31 4.58 -8.44 -14.41
N TYR A 32 4.76 -9.29 -13.39
CA TYR A 32 4.62 -10.75 -13.51
C TYR A 32 3.17 -11.17 -13.82
N VAL A 33 2.18 -10.50 -13.24
CA VAL A 33 0.76 -10.80 -13.45
C VAL A 33 0.22 -10.12 -14.71
N PHE A 34 0.63 -8.88 -14.96
CA PHE A 34 0.23 -8.11 -16.12
C PHE A 34 1.43 -7.99 -17.06
N ASP A 35 1.52 -8.92 -18.01
CA ASP A 35 2.49 -8.97 -19.12
C ASP A 35 2.26 -7.85 -20.18
N ARG A 36 1.91 -6.66 -19.69
CA ARG A 36 1.50 -5.49 -20.45
C ARG A 36 2.09 -4.25 -19.79
N GLU A 37 3.24 -3.80 -20.31
CA GLU A 37 3.99 -2.67 -19.74
C GLU A 37 3.16 -1.38 -19.58
N TRP A 38 2.25 -1.10 -20.51
CA TRP A 38 1.39 0.09 -20.45
C TRP A 38 0.43 0.05 -19.26
N LEU A 39 -0.10 -1.14 -18.96
CA LEU A 39 -1.02 -1.35 -17.85
C LEU A 39 -0.29 -1.31 -16.52
N VAL A 40 0.91 -1.91 -16.48
CA VAL A 40 1.82 -1.85 -15.33
C VAL A 40 2.15 -0.41 -14.97
N ARG A 41 2.49 0.43 -15.95
CA ARG A 41 2.77 1.87 -15.73
C ARG A 41 1.58 2.61 -15.12
N ILE A 42 0.36 2.37 -15.63
CA ILE A 42 -0.86 2.98 -15.08
C ILE A 42 -1.03 2.56 -13.61
N ILE A 43 -0.89 1.26 -13.31
CA ILE A 43 -1.00 0.74 -11.95
C ILE A 43 0.03 1.38 -11.03
N TYR A 44 1.29 1.50 -11.45
CA TYR A 44 2.32 2.17 -10.63
C TYR A 44 2.04 3.66 -10.41
N VAL A 45 1.51 4.38 -11.40
CA VAL A 45 1.09 5.78 -11.22
C VAL A 45 -0.03 5.86 -10.17
N LEU A 46 -1.04 4.99 -10.25
CA LEU A 46 -2.12 4.94 -9.26
C LEU A 46 -1.59 4.59 -7.86
N PHE A 47 -0.71 3.60 -7.74
CA PHE A 47 -0.08 3.24 -6.46
C PHE A 47 0.78 4.37 -5.91
N GLY A 48 1.51 5.10 -6.76
CA GLY A 48 2.27 6.29 -6.38
C GLY A 48 1.38 7.40 -5.82
N PHE A 49 0.25 7.68 -6.49
CA PHE A 49 -0.76 8.61 -5.99
C PHE A 49 -1.38 8.14 -4.66
N ALA A 50 -1.70 6.86 -4.54
CA ALA A 50 -2.24 6.28 -3.30
C ALA A 50 -1.22 6.36 -2.14
N PHE A 51 0.06 6.13 -2.40
CA PHE A 51 1.14 6.26 -1.42
C PHE A 51 1.31 7.71 -0.96
N ILE A 52 1.28 8.66 -1.91
CA ILE A 52 1.34 10.10 -1.60
C ILE A 52 0.12 10.52 -0.77
N TYR A 53 -1.09 10.09 -1.15
CA TYR A 53 -2.30 10.37 -0.39
C TYR A 53 -2.26 9.75 1.02
N HIS A 54 -1.78 8.50 1.14
CA HIS A 54 -1.63 7.84 2.43
C HIS A 54 -0.59 8.55 3.31
N THR A 55 0.58 8.91 2.77
CA THR A 55 1.62 9.59 3.56
C THR A 55 1.18 10.99 3.99
N ILE A 56 0.43 11.71 3.15
CA ILE A 56 -0.13 13.03 3.50
C ILE A 56 -1.25 12.88 4.55
N SER A 57 -2.18 11.95 4.35
CA SER A 57 -3.28 11.72 5.29
C SER A 57 -2.81 11.15 6.63
N TRP A 58 -1.76 10.34 6.65
CA TRP A 58 -1.11 9.87 7.88
C TRP A 58 -0.52 11.05 8.67
N ARG A 59 0.12 12.00 7.98
CA ARG A 59 0.64 13.22 8.60
C ARG A 59 -0.48 14.15 9.09
N ALA A 60 -1.63 14.18 8.43
CA ALA A 60 -2.82 14.87 8.91
C ALA A 60 -3.46 14.17 10.13
N SER A 61 -3.42 12.83 10.17
CA SER A 61 -3.97 12.01 11.25
C SER A 61 -3.11 12.01 12.52
N SER A 62 -1.82 12.31 12.41
CA SER A 62 -0.91 12.41 13.56
C SER A 62 -1.20 13.63 14.44
N LYS A 63 -1.80 14.71 13.90
CA LYS A 63 -2.21 15.89 14.70
C LYS A 63 -3.42 15.64 15.59
N LYS A 64 -4.33 14.72 15.25
CA LYS A 64 -5.51 14.42 16.09
C LYS A 64 -5.18 13.58 17.32
N LYS A 65 -4.09 12.81 17.33
CA LYS A 65 -3.68 12.00 18.50
C LYS A 65 -2.98 12.81 19.60
N LYS A 66 -2.43 13.99 19.29
CA LYS A 66 -1.71 14.83 20.27
C LYS A 66 -2.61 15.85 21.00
N ALA A 67 -3.80 16.15 20.47
CA ALA A 67 -4.76 17.07 21.09
C ALA A 67 -5.78 16.36 22.03
N LYS A 68 -5.63 15.04 22.23
CA LYS A 68 -6.46 14.23 23.13
C LYS A 68 -5.62 13.43 24.14
N ARG A 69 -4.43 13.94 24.46
CA ARG A 69 -3.59 13.50 25.58
C ARG A 69 -3.34 14.69 26.47
#